data_AF-A0A7C6TU99-F1
#
_entry.id   AF-A0A7C6TU99-F1
#
_cell.length_a   1.000
_cell.length_b   1.000
_cell.length_c   1.000
_cell.angle_alpha   90.00
_cell.angle_beta   90.00
_cell.angle_gamma   90.00
#
_symmetry.space_group_name_H-M   'P 1'
#
loop_
_entity.id
_entity.type
_entity.pdbx_description
1 polymer ?
#
loop_
_entity_poly.entity_id
_entity_poly.type
_entity_poly.pdbx_seq_one_letter_code
_entity_poly.pdbx_strand_id
1 'polypeptide(L)'
;WLLDAGDDAHVRVVDLDDDGYTGVVILEMGGVRTVLETGRLSYYSWDEHTQIYFRDGWVRTWAPPLLLKNVPAEVEIYYGGQVQSFSRPLPGERWSWSYRREVEAFVRCVLNGEPVRASGRDTLTDVRLFEEIFKRYLEQRGVI
;
A
#
# COMPACT_ATOMS: atom_id res chain seq x y z
N TRP A 1 5.72 -6.88 -8.01
CA TRP A 1 5.25 -5.83 -7.06
C TRP A 1 6.43 -4.97 -6.62
N LEU A 2 6.29 -3.75 -6.06
CA LEU A 2 7.42 -2.79 -5.90
C LEU A 2 8.69 -3.40 -5.29
N LEU A 3 8.51 -4.21 -4.25
CA LEU A 3 9.59 -4.94 -3.58
C LEU A 3 9.65 -6.41 -3.98
N ASP A 4 8.61 -6.91 -4.64
CA ASP A 4 8.46 -8.30 -5.09
C ASP A 4 8.83 -9.36 -4.04
N ALA A 5 8.57 -9.06 -2.76
CA ALA A 5 9.09 -9.82 -1.63
C ALA A 5 8.50 -11.23 -1.54
N GLY A 6 7.26 -11.46 -1.98
CA GLY A 6 6.62 -12.78 -1.93
C GLY A 6 6.73 -13.43 -0.54
N ASP A 7 7.35 -14.60 -0.50
CA ASP A 7 7.56 -15.34 0.76
C ASP A 7 8.59 -14.68 1.70
N ASP A 8 9.45 -13.79 1.20
CA ASP A 8 10.43 -12.98 1.96
C ASP A 8 9.80 -11.69 2.55
N ALA A 9 8.53 -11.79 2.95
CA ALA A 9 7.81 -10.75 3.66
C ALA A 9 7.42 -11.26 5.05
N HIS A 10 7.84 -10.59 6.12
CA HIS A 10 7.64 -11.07 7.49
C HIS A 10 7.19 -9.96 8.41
N VAL A 11 6.38 -10.31 9.42
CA VAL A 11 6.03 -9.36 10.48
C VAL A 11 7.20 -9.27 11.45
N ARG A 12 7.57 -8.05 11.85
CA ARG A 12 8.66 -7.82 12.81
C ARG A 12 8.11 -7.34 14.15
N VAL A 13 7.23 -6.36 14.13
CA VAL A 13 6.60 -5.79 15.32
C VAL A 13 5.11 -5.60 15.03
N VAL A 14 4.29 -5.88 16.04
CA VAL A 14 2.86 -5.55 16.06
C VAL A 14 2.63 -4.76 17.34
N ASP A 15 2.14 -3.53 17.19
CA ASP A 15 1.78 -2.64 18.28
C ASP A 15 0.42 -2.03 17.94
N LEU A 16 -0.65 -2.78 18.26
CA LEU A 16 -2.03 -2.41 17.96
C LEU A 16 -2.82 -2.19 19.26
N ASP A 17 -3.69 -1.19 19.22
CA ASP A 17 -4.68 -0.87 20.24
C ASP A 17 -5.71 -2.00 20.38
N ASP A 18 -6.57 -1.92 21.41
CA ASP A 18 -7.54 -2.96 21.76
C ASP A 18 -8.60 -3.25 20.67
N ASP A 19 -8.72 -2.36 19.68
CA ASP A 19 -9.59 -2.59 18.53
C ASP A 19 -8.97 -3.51 17.47
N GLY A 20 -7.68 -3.85 17.60
CA GLY A 20 -6.95 -4.77 16.75
C GLY A 20 -6.66 -4.24 15.35
N TYR A 21 -6.82 -2.94 15.10
CA TYR A 21 -6.48 -2.34 13.80
C TYR A 21 -5.98 -0.89 13.89
N THR A 22 -6.07 -0.19 15.02
CA THR A 22 -5.39 1.10 15.23
C THR A 22 -3.99 0.83 15.80
N GLY A 23 -2.96 1.52 15.29
CA GLY A 23 -1.59 1.39 15.76
C GLY A 23 -0.58 1.24 14.63
N VAL A 24 0.51 0.51 14.92
CA VAL A 24 1.67 0.37 14.04
C VAL A 24 2.08 -1.10 13.88
N VAL A 25 2.37 -1.49 12.64
CA VAL A 25 2.99 -2.77 12.30
C VAL A 25 4.29 -2.49 11.55
N ILE A 26 5.38 -3.12 11.98
CA ILE A 26 6.66 -3.10 11.26
C ILE A 26 6.81 -4.42 10.52
N LEU A 27 7.03 -4.34 9.22
CA LEU A 27 7.24 -5.46 8.31
C LEU A 27 8.68 -5.42 7.77
N GLU A 28 9.20 -6.59 7.44
CA GLU A 28 10.45 -6.76 6.69
C GLU A 28 10.09 -7.42 5.36
N MET A 29 10.30 -6.73 4.24
CA MET A 29 9.88 -7.13 2.90
C MET A 29 11.06 -7.08 1.93
N GLY A 30 11.62 -8.23 1.56
CA GLY A 30 12.75 -8.26 0.62
C GLY A 30 13.97 -7.51 1.15
N GLY A 31 14.23 -7.58 2.47
CA GLY A 31 15.27 -6.80 3.14
C GLY A 31 14.95 -5.31 3.34
N VAL A 32 13.77 -4.83 2.95
CA VAL A 32 13.32 -3.45 3.17
C VAL A 32 12.38 -3.39 4.38
N ARG A 33 12.63 -2.44 5.28
CA ARG A 33 11.73 -2.19 6.41
C ARG A 33 10.55 -1.35 5.95
N THR A 34 9.34 -1.86 6.20
CA THR A 34 8.08 -1.21 5.87
C THR A 34 7.31 -0.95 7.16
N VAL A 35 6.67 0.21 7.27
CA VAL A 35 5.79 0.57 8.38
C VAL A 35 4.37 0.70 7.85
N LEU A 36 3.44 -0.01 8.47
CA LEU A 36 2.01 0.19 8.31
C LEU A 36 1.51 0.92 9.55
N GLU A 37 0.97 2.11 9.38
CA GLU A 37 0.34 2.89 10.43
C GLU A 37 -1.14 3.05 10.08
N THR A 38 -2.00 2.76 11.05
CA THR A 38 -3.45 2.76 10.86
C THR A 38 -4.12 3.42 12.05
N GLY A 39 -5.23 4.10 11.79
CA GLY A 39 -6.00 4.72 12.85
C GLY A 39 -7.24 5.44 12.35
N ARG A 40 -7.89 6.15 13.26
CA ARG A 40 -9.10 6.92 12.99
C ARG A 40 -8.82 8.40 13.13
N LEU A 41 -9.21 9.17 12.12
CA LEU A 41 -9.08 10.62 12.11
C LEU A 41 -10.42 11.27 11.77
N SER A 42 -10.82 12.29 12.54
CA SER A 42 -11.93 13.16 12.16
C SER A 42 -11.43 14.18 11.12
N TYR A 43 -11.29 13.72 9.88
CA TYR A 43 -10.80 14.52 8.76
C TYR A 43 -11.92 14.75 7.74
N TYR A 44 -11.87 15.88 7.05
CA TYR A 44 -12.86 16.20 6.01
C TYR A 44 -12.67 15.39 4.72
N SER A 45 -11.58 14.60 4.63
CA SER A 45 -11.22 13.78 3.48
C SER A 45 -10.68 12.41 3.92
N TRP A 46 -10.17 11.64 2.96
CA TRP A 46 -9.47 10.37 3.18
C TRP A 46 -7.98 10.62 3.38
N ASP A 47 -7.40 10.05 4.43
CA ASP A 47 -5.96 10.11 4.71
C ASP A 47 -5.33 8.73 4.52
N GLU A 48 -4.91 8.46 3.30
CA GLU A 48 -4.17 7.26 2.94
C GLU A 48 -3.02 7.67 2.02
N HIS A 49 -1.80 7.36 2.44
CA HIS A 49 -0.62 7.61 1.64
C HIS A 49 0.37 6.45 1.72
N THR A 50 1.18 6.33 0.68
CA THR A 50 2.33 5.44 0.65
C THR A 50 3.56 6.28 0.36
N GLN A 51 4.61 6.11 1.16
CA GLN A 51 5.86 6.83 0.96
C GLN A 51 7.03 5.86 0.92
N ILE A 52 7.86 6.02 -0.10
CA ILE A 52 9.03 5.19 -0.36
C ILE A 52 10.25 6.11 -0.30
N TYR A 53 11.16 5.81 0.61
CA TYR A 53 12.41 6.56 0.76
C TYR A 53 13.52 5.92 -0.06
N PHE A 54 14.30 6.78 -0.71
CA PHE A 54 15.53 6.43 -1.41
C PHE A 54 16.69 7.19 -0.78
N ARG A 55 17.93 6.84 -1.18
CA ARG A 55 19.14 7.52 -0.68
C ARG A 55 19.06 9.04 -0.86
N ASP A 56 18.62 9.49 -2.04
CA ASP A 56 18.61 10.89 -2.45
C ASP A 56 17.19 11.34 -2.87
N GLY A 57 16.15 10.89 -2.16
CA GLY A 57 14.79 11.27 -2.53
C GLY A 57 13.68 10.49 -1.85
N TRP A 58 12.45 10.80 -2.22
CA TRP A 58 11.29 9.98 -1.91
C TRP A 58 10.25 10.05 -3.02
N VAL A 59 9.42 9.00 -3.10
CA VAL A 59 8.16 9.02 -3.82
C VAL A 59 7.05 8.93 -2.79
N ARG A 60 6.10 9.86 -2.83
CA ARG A 60 4.91 9.85 -1.99
C ARG A 60 3.68 9.84 -2.87
N THR A 61 2.72 8.97 -2.54
CA THR A 61 1.44 8.88 -3.23
C THR A 61 0.31 9.04 -2.24
N TRP A 62 -0.76 9.70 -2.64
CA TRP A 62 -2.01 9.80 -1.88
C TRP A 62 -3.13 9.13 -2.64
N ALA A 63 -3.83 8.21 -1.98
CA ALA A 63 -5.01 7.59 -2.54
C ALA A 63 -6.21 8.54 -2.40
N PRO A 64 -7.02 8.70 -3.45
CA PRO A 64 -8.31 9.38 -3.29
C PRO A 64 -9.24 8.53 -2.41
N PRO A 65 -10.30 9.12 -1.85
CA PRO A 65 -11.34 8.34 -1.17
C PRO A 65 -11.81 7.16 -2.02
N LEU A 66 -12.04 6.02 -1.35
CA LEU A 66 -12.44 4.77 -2.01
C LEU A 66 -13.64 5.02 -2.94
N LEU A 67 -13.57 4.46 -4.14
CA LEU A 67 -14.58 4.56 -5.20
C LEU A 67 -14.87 5.98 -5.73
N LEU A 68 -14.10 7.01 -5.35
CA LEU A 68 -14.28 8.36 -5.87
C LEU A 68 -13.97 8.41 -7.37
N LYS A 69 -15.00 8.70 -8.16
CA LYS A 69 -14.92 8.68 -9.63
C LYS A 69 -14.19 9.90 -10.16
N ASN A 70 -13.47 9.70 -11.27
CA ASN A 70 -12.76 10.73 -12.03
C ASN A 70 -11.70 11.51 -11.22
N VAL A 71 -11.23 10.94 -10.12
CA VAL A 71 -10.14 11.51 -9.32
C VAL A 71 -8.98 10.52 -9.33
N PRO A 72 -7.84 10.86 -9.95
CA PRO A 72 -6.65 10.03 -9.88
C PRO A 72 -5.94 10.17 -8.53
N ALA A 73 -5.06 9.23 -8.22
CA ALA A 73 -4.11 9.38 -7.12
C ALA A 73 -3.12 10.52 -7.40
N GLU A 74 -2.70 11.19 -6.33
CA GLU A 74 -1.65 12.20 -6.39
C GLU A 74 -0.28 11.54 -6.18
N VAL A 75 0.73 12.05 -6.89
CA VAL A 75 2.11 11.60 -6.76
C VAL A 75 3.00 12.81 -6.58
N GLU A 76 3.88 12.76 -5.60
CA GLU A 76 5.00 13.66 -5.43
C GLU A 76 6.30 12.88 -5.47
N ILE A 77 7.26 13.40 -6.23
CA ILE A 77 8.62 12.89 -6.30
C ILE A 77 9.54 14.00 -5.84
N TYR A 78 10.28 13.72 -4.77
CA TYR A 78 11.37 14.57 -4.32
C TYR A 78 12.70 14.02 -4.83
N TYR A 79 13.47 14.87 -5.49
CA TYR A 79 14.83 14.61 -5.91
C TYR A 79 15.77 15.42 -5.01
N GLY A 80 16.65 14.71 -4.30
CA GLY A 80 17.71 15.26 -3.47
C GLY A 80 19.10 15.12 -4.12
N GLY A 81 20.15 15.19 -3.31
CA GLY A 81 21.54 15.15 -3.75
C GLY A 81 22.11 16.54 -4.03
N GLN A 82 22.63 16.76 -5.24
CA GLN A 82 23.30 18.03 -5.63
C GLN A 82 22.33 19.21 -5.74
N VAL A 83 21.12 18.98 -6.27
CA VAL A 83 20.08 20.00 -6.45
C VAL A 83 18.75 19.44 -5.98
N GLN A 84 18.11 20.12 -5.04
CA GLN A 84 16.81 19.73 -4.53
C GLN A 84 15.69 20.17 -5.48
N SER A 85 14.77 19.28 -5.81
CA SER A 85 13.60 19.62 -6.63
C SER A 85 12.42 18.70 -6.35
N PHE A 86 11.24 19.14 -6.76
CA PHE A 86 10.00 18.38 -6.65
C PHE A 86 9.36 18.24 -8.02
N SER A 87 8.72 17.10 -8.26
CA SER A 87 7.82 16.89 -9.39
C SER A 87 6.50 16.31 -8.91
N ARG A 88 5.40 16.78 -9.47
CA ARG A 88 4.04 16.28 -9.19
C ARG A 88 3.38 15.87 -10.51
N PRO A 89 3.75 14.70 -11.08
CA PRO A 89 3.24 14.29 -12.37
C PRO A 89 1.73 14.08 -12.30
N LEU A 90 1.02 14.59 -13.30
CA LEU A 90 -0.38 14.29 -13.49
C LEU A 90 -0.51 13.13 -14.50
N PRO A 91 -1.39 12.15 -14.26
CA PRO A 91 -1.60 11.08 -15.22
C PRO A 91 -2.15 11.65 -16.54
N GLY A 92 -1.79 11.00 -17.65
CA GLY A 92 -2.27 11.41 -18.99
C GLY A 92 -3.80 11.42 -19.07
N GLU A 93 -4.45 10.40 -18.52
CA GLU A 93 -5.90 10.36 -18.38
C GLU A 93 -6.34 10.93 -17.02
N ARG A 94 -6.57 12.24 -17.01
CA ARG A 94 -6.95 12.97 -15.79
C ARG A 94 -8.39 12.72 -15.34
N TRP A 95 -9.25 12.23 -16.22
CA TRP A 95 -10.67 11.91 -15.95
C TRP A 95 -10.88 10.40 -15.87
N SER A 96 -10.13 9.76 -14.98
CA SER A 96 -10.23 8.34 -14.66
C SER A 96 -9.96 8.12 -13.17
N TRP A 97 -10.14 6.89 -12.68
CA TRP A 97 -9.91 6.52 -11.28
C TRP A 97 -9.49 5.05 -11.17
N SER A 98 -8.81 4.68 -10.08
CA SER A 98 -8.18 3.36 -9.90
C SER A 98 -9.13 2.19 -10.16
N TYR A 99 -10.32 2.19 -9.58
CA TYR A 99 -11.30 1.11 -9.73
C TYR A 99 -11.77 0.91 -11.17
N ARG A 100 -11.96 2.00 -11.94
CA ARG A 100 -12.28 1.88 -13.37
C ARG A 100 -11.14 1.22 -14.12
N ARG A 101 -9.90 1.66 -13.87
CA ARG A 101 -8.70 1.11 -14.51
C ARG A 101 -8.48 -0.36 -14.16
N GLU A 102 -8.75 -0.73 -12.93
CA GLU A 102 -8.66 -2.11 -12.45
C GLU A 102 -9.66 -3.01 -13.19
N VAL A 103 -10.93 -2.61 -13.28
CA VAL A 103 -11.96 -3.37 -14.01
C VAL A 103 -11.66 -3.43 -15.52
N GLU A 104 -11.25 -2.31 -16.13
CA GLU A 104 -10.82 -2.28 -17.55
C GLU A 104 -9.64 -3.24 -17.80
N ALA A 105 -8.65 -3.25 -16.89
CA ALA A 105 -7.52 -4.16 -16.97
C ALA A 105 -7.94 -5.63 -16.80
N PHE A 106 -8.83 -5.92 -15.86
CA PHE A 106 -9.37 -7.27 -15.66
C PHE A 106 -10.10 -7.79 -16.90
N VAL A 107 -11.04 -6.99 -17.46
CA VAL A 107 -11.78 -7.35 -18.68
C VAL A 107 -10.84 -7.60 -19.85
N ARG A 108 -9.82 -6.75 -20.04
CA ARG A 108 -8.80 -6.96 -21.08
C ARG A 108 -8.06 -8.28 -20.89
N CYS A 109 -7.64 -8.60 -19.67
CA CYS A 109 -6.93 -9.85 -19.39
C CYS A 109 -7.79 -11.07 -19.74
N VAL A 110 -9.07 -11.06 -19.36
CA VAL A 110 -10.03 -12.13 -19.68
C VAL A 110 -10.21 -12.30 -21.18
N LEU A 111 -10.42 -11.20 -21.91
CA LEU A 111 -10.63 -11.25 -23.36
C LEU A 111 -9.41 -11.74 -24.13
N ASN A 112 -8.20 -11.40 -23.66
CA ASN A 112 -6.96 -11.74 -24.34
C ASN A 112 -6.31 -13.05 -23.84
N GLY A 113 -6.84 -13.66 -22.77
CA GLY A 113 -6.19 -14.79 -22.10
C GLY A 113 -4.87 -14.42 -21.43
N GLU A 114 -4.69 -13.15 -21.04
CA GLU A 114 -3.50 -12.67 -20.33
C GLU A 114 -3.66 -12.90 -18.82
N PRO A 115 -2.55 -13.14 -18.09
CA PRO A 115 -2.61 -13.23 -16.63
C PRO A 115 -2.97 -11.88 -16.00
N VAL A 116 -3.82 -11.91 -14.98
CA VAL A 116 -4.09 -10.74 -14.14
C VAL A 116 -2.86 -10.40 -13.28
N ARG A 117 -2.60 -9.10 -13.09
CA ARG A 117 -1.44 -8.62 -12.30
C ARG A 117 -1.59 -8.83 -10.79
N ALA A 118 -2.83 -8.82 -10.29
CA ALA A 118 -3.16 -9.12 -8.92
C ALA A 118 -3.74 -10.53 -8.90
N SER A 119 -2.87 -11.54 -8.92
CA SER A 119 -3.30 -12.93 -8.97
C SER A 119 -3.71 -13.42 -7.59
N GLY A 120 -4.56 -14.45 -7.54
CA GLY A 120 -4.90 -15.10 -6.26
C GLY A 120 -3.68 -15.73 -5.58
N ARG A 121 -2.60 -16.02 -6.32
CA ARG A 121 -1.33 -16.46 -5.74
C ARG A 121 -0.66 -15.34 -4.96
N ASP A 122 -0.70 -14.10 -5.46
CA ASP A 122 -0.15 -12.95 -4.75
C ASP A 122 -0.89 -12.72 -3.43
N THR A 123 -2.23 -12.91 -3.44
CA THR A 123 -3.08 -12.79 -2.24
C THR A 123 -2.69 -13.74 -1.10
N LEU A 124 -2.06 -14.89 -1.38
CA LEU A 124 -1.62 -15.81 -0.32
C LEU A 124 -0.60 -15.15 0.62
N THR A 125 0.25 -14.27 0.07
CA THR A 125 1.22 -13.50 0.86
C THR A 125 0.48 -12.53 1.78
N ASP A 126 -0.52 -11.81 1.24
CA ASP A 126 -1.33 -10.86 2.02
C ASP A 126 -2.05 -11.57 3.17
N VAL A 127 -2.64 -12.74 2.89
CA VAL A 127 -3.33 -13.57 3.88
C VAL A 127 -2.40 -14.01 5.00
N ARG A 128 -1.24 -14.54 4.64
CA ARG A 128 -0.23 -14.93 5.62
C ARG A 128 0.19 -13.76 6.50
N LEU A 129 0.41 -12.58 5.93
CA LEU A 129 0.84 -11.39 6.66
C LEU A 129 -0.23 -10.92 7.65
N PHE A 130 -1.49 -10.75 7.24
CA PHE A 130 -2.52 -10.31 8.19
C PHE A 130 -2.79 -11.36 9.27
N GLU A 131 -2.72 -12.66 8.96
CA GLU A 131 -2.82 -13.70 9.98
C GLU A 131 -1.68 -13.63 10.99
N GLU A 132 -0.45 -13.40 10.53
CA GLU A 132 0.72 -13.26 11.41
C GLU A 132 0.59 -12.03 12.32
N ILE A 133 0.06 -10.92 11.79
CA ILE A 133 -0.26 -9.72 12.58
C ILE A 133 -1.26 -10.07 13.69
N PHE A 134 -2.39 -10.68 13.34
CA PHE A 134 -3.44 -11.00 14.30
C PHE A 134 -3.02 -12.07 15.32
N LYS A 135 -2.23 -13.07 14.93
CA LYS A 135 -1.68 -14.07 15.86
C LYS A 135 -0.84 -13.40 16.95
N ARG A 136 0.12 -12.54 16.55
CA ARG A 136 0.96 -11.80 17.52
C ARG A 136 0.15 -10.85 18.39
N TYR A 137 -0.84 -10.16 17.81
CA TYR A 137 -1.76 -9.29 18.55
C TYR A 137 -2.50 -10.06 19.67
N LEU A 138 -2.97 -11.27 19.38
CA LEU A 138 -3.69 -12.13 20.33
C LEU A 138 -2.76 -12.75 21.39
N GLU A 139 -1.55 -13.19 21.01
CA GLU A 139 -0.52 -13.72 21.91
C GLU A 139 -0.11 -12.66 22.95
N GLN A 140 0.11 -11.41 22.53
CA GLN A 140 0.43 -10.28 23.42
C GLN A 140 -0.66 -10.04 24.49
N ARG A 141 -1.89 -10.46 24.21
CA ARG A 141 -3.06 -10.31 25.10
C ARG A 141 -3.41 -11.61 25.84
N GLY A 142 -2.65 -12.69 25.65
CA GLY A 142 -2.88 -13.99 26.28
C GLY A 142 -4.20 -14.65 25.88
N VAL A 143 -4.73 -14.33 24.69
CA VAL A 143 -5.95 -14.97 24.17
C VAL A 143 -5.64 -16.34 23.57
N ILE A 144 -4.48 -16.47 22.93
CA ILE A 144 -3.91 -17.72 22.42
C ILE A 144 -2.49 -17.90 22.93
#